data_AF-A0AAV8Z390-F1
#
_entry.id   AF-A0AAV8Z390-F1
#
_cell.length_a   1.000
_cell.length_b   1.000
_cell.length_c   1.000
_cell.angle_alpha   90.00
_cell.angle_beta   90.00
_cell.angle_gamma   90.00
#
_symmetry.space_group_name_H-M   'P 1'
#
loop_
_entity.id
_entity.type
_entity.pdbx_description
1 polymer ?
#
loop_
_entity_poly.entity_id
_entity_poly.type
_entity_poly.pdbx_seq_one_letter_code
_entity_poly.pdbx_strand_id
1 'polypeptide(L)'
;MKNLKTLNMCTIFLLSVLVVQVLCDNFSTINLPEEHLPYYFANFPKVAEKCSKDDDCPYKNNLNAEKCWGYEYNCKWNKQYSIPPCPGDHKGWVKTKYAQQTTFYAQADFGYVKQQLREMRVLCEPLFPDDSSLECSEHLRFCRGRNIMLNFTKLASREEPIRYKMDVLSEGDIGGYCDFYKDKLDENADHISPLQSWGPEMRYFTRLNRRPIVEGDCDVVIEKPTFIMKIDASMYNIMFCIHNSSIYKICITNLFTSMLRKIKYCNFKFIQHFKINFF
;
A
#
# COMPACT_ATOMS: atom_id res chain seq x y z
N MET A 1 -7.75 64.82 5.94
CA MET A 1 -8.83 64.13 5.19
C MET A 1 -8.44 64.02 3.72
N LYS A 2 -8.43 62.77 3.21
CA LYS A 2 -8.35 62.34 1.81
C LYS A 2 -7.05 62.67 1.03
N ASN A 3 -6.15 61.68 0.96
CA ASN A 3 -5.40 61.40 -0.26
C ASN A 3 -5.10 59.90 -0.34
N LEU A 4 -6.13 59.15 -0.79
CA LEU A 4 -6.00 57.79 -1.27
C LEU A 4 -6.42 57.85 -2.74
N LYS A 5 -5.45 57.86 -3.67
CA LYS A 5 -5.61 57.51 -5.09
C LYS A 5 -4.33 57.83 -5.88
N THR A 6 -3.44 56.84 -5.95
CA THR A 6 -2.76 56.43 -7.21
C THR A 6 -1.99 55.16 -6.89
N LEU A 7 -2.72 54.05 -6.70
CA LEU A 7 -2.11 52.73 -6.76
C LEU A 7 -1.72 52.53 -8.23
N ASN A 8 -0.42 52.49 -8.50
CA ASN A 8 0.15 52.54 -9.82
C ASN A 8 -0.37 51.35 -10.67
N MET A 9 -0.86 51.62 -11.88
CA MET A 9 -1.47 50.61 -12.75
C MET A 9 -0.51 49.46 -13.07
N CYS A 10 0.81 49.75 -13.08
CA CYS A 10 1.88 48.75 -13.20
C CYS A 10 2.01 47.84 -11.96
N THR A 11 1.80 48.34 -10.73
CA THR A 11 1.84 47.50 -9.53
C THR A 11 0.67 46.53 -9.45
N ILE A 12 -0.52 46.92 -9.94
CA ILE A 12 -1.68 46.01 -10.04
C ILE A 12 -1.41 44.93 -11.10
N PHE A 13 -0.79 45.30 -12.23
CA PHE A 13 -0.44 44.34 -13.29
C PHE A 13 0.64 43.34 -12.84
N LEU A 14 1.68 43.79 -12.12
CA LEU A 14 2.71 42.92 -11.54
C LEU A 14 2.15 41.97 -10.45
N LEU A 15 1.24 42.45 -9.61
CA LEU A 15 0.53 41.61 -8.64
C LEU A 15 -0.37 40.57 -9.34
N SER A 16 -1.02 40.92 -10.46
CA SER A 16 -1.77 39.94 -11.25
C SER A 16 -0.88 38.90 -11.94
N VAL A 17 0.32 39.28 -12.41
CA VAL A 17 1.27 38.34 -13.03
C VAL A 17 1.87 37.38 -11.99
N LEU A 18 2.04 37.82 -10.73
CA LEU A 18 2.47 36.97 -9.62
C LEU A 18 1.36 36.02 -9.12
N VAL A 19 0.08 36.40 -9.24
CA VAL A 19 -1.05 35.53 -8.90
C VAL A 19 -1.40 34.55 -10.03
N VAL A 20 -0.99 34.84 -11.27
CA VAL A 20 -1.07 33.92 -12.42
C VAL A 20 0.22 33.09 -12.56
N GLN A 21 0.89 32.78 -11.45
CA GLN A 21 1.64 31.52 -11.40
C GLN A 21 0.59 30.42 -11.34
N VAL A 22 0.23 29.94 -12.53
CA VAL A 22 -0.57 28.76 -12.78
C VAL A 22 -0.14 27.69 -11.77
N LEU A 23 -1.11 27.23 -10.98
CA LEU A 23 -1.00 25.97 -10.24
C LEU A 23 -0.95 24.85 -11.29
N CYS A 24 0.15 24.75 -12.05
CA CYS A 24 0.43 23.57 -12.86
C CYS A 24 0.69 22.46 -11.86
N ASP A 25 -0.26 21.53 -11.72
CA ASP A 25 -0.08 20.37 -10.89
C ASP A 25 1.02 19.50 -11.54
N ASN A 26 2.03 19.10 -10.76
CA ASN A 26 3.14 18.31 -11.30
C ASN A 26 2.73 16.84 -11.46
N PHE A 27 2.21 16.51 -12.65
CA PHE A 27 1.84 15.14 -13.03
C PHE A 27 3.04 14.23 -13.35
N SER A 28 4.27 14.73 -13.31
CA SER A 28 5.51 13.94 -13.52
C SER A 28 5.75 12.91 -12.42
N THR A 29 5.02 13.00 -11.31
CA THR A 29 5.04 12.03 -10.21
C THR A 29 4.32 10.73 -10.56
N ILE A 30 3.43 10.74 -11.56
CA ILE A 30 2.73 9.55 -12.03
C ILE A 30 3.68 8.73 -12.92
N ASN A 31 4.35 7.75 -12.32
CA ASN A 31 5.26 6.82 -13.00
C ASN A 31 4.57 5.47 -13.24
N LEU A 32 3.56 5.46 -14.12
CA LEU A 32 2.78 4.28 -14.47
C LEU A 32 2.82 4.02 -15.99
N PRO A 33 2.78 2.75 -16.43
CA PRO A 33 2.55 2.42 -17.83
C PRO A 33 1.25 3.02 -18.34
N GLU A 34 1.22 3.41 -19.61
CA GLU A 34 0.04 4.05 -20.24
C GLU A 34 -1.23 3.18 -20.12
N GLU A 35 -1.07 1.86 -20.19
CA GLU A 35 -2.16 0.88 -20.02
C GLU A 35 -2.80 0.92 -18.62
N HIS A 36 -2.09 1.38 -17.59
CA HIS A 36 -2.57 1.42 -16.20
C HIS A 36 -3.21 2.76 -15.83
N LEU A 37 -2.90 3.82 -16.59
CA LEU A 37 -3.41 5.17 -16.35
C LEU A 37 -4.94 5.23 -16.22
N PRO A 38 -5.75 4.57 -17.09
CA PRO A 38 -7.19 4.67 -16.97
C PRO A 38 -7.73 4.03 -15.68
N TYR A 39 -7.08 2.96 -15.20
CA TYR A 39 -7.42 2.29 -13.94
C TYR A 39 -7.02 3.13 -12.73
N TYR A 40 -5.90 3.85 -12.82
CA TYR A 40 -5.45 4.79 -11.80
C TYR A 40 -6.42 5.97 -11.68
N PHE A 41 -6.73 6.66 -12.78
CA PHE A 41 -7.63 7.82 -12.74
C PHE A 41 -9.04 7.47 -12.28
N ALA A 42 -9.54 6.26 -12.59
CA ALA A 42 -10.81 5.77 -12.07
C ALA A 42 -10.81 5.60 -10.53
N ASN A 43 -9.67 5.23 -9.94
CA ASN A 43 -9.52 5.08 -8.49
C ASN A 43 -9.19 6.39 -7.77
N PHE A 44 -8.64 7.39 -8.48
CA PHE A 44 -8.26 8.69 -7.93
C PHE A 44 -9.03 9.84 -8.62
N PRO A 45 -10.37 9.94 -8.41
CA PRO A 45 -11.22 10.89 -9.12
C PRO A 45 -10.81 12.35 -8.90
N LYS A 46 -10.25 12.69 -7.73
CA LYS A 46 -9.72 14.04 -7.46
C LYS A 46 -8.54 14.40 -8.35
N VAL A 47 -7.65 13.44 -8.62
CA VAL A 47 -6.49 13.62 -9.50
C VAL A 47 -6.97 13.68 -10.96
N ALA A 48 -7.95 12.85 -11.32
CA ALA A 48 -8.58 12.89 -12.64
C ALA A 48 -9.26 14.24 -12.91
N GLU A 49 -10.01 14.78 -11.96
CA GLU A 49 -10.65 16.10 -12.06
C GLU A 49 -9.63 17.22 -12.23
N LYS A 50 -8.53 17.17 -11.47
CA LYS A 50 -7.41 18.12 -11.61
C LYS A 50 -6.79 18.05 -13.01
N CYS A 51 -6.44 16.86 -13.48
CA CYS A 51 -5.88 16.67 -14.83
C CYS A 51 -6.86 17.08 -15.95
N SER A 52 -8.17 16.93 -15.74
CA SER A 52 -9.20 17.36 -16.69
C SER A 52 -9.24 18.89 -16.86
N LYS A 53 -9.02 19.62 -15.76
CA LYS A 53 -9.02 21.09 -15.72
C LYS A 53 -7.69 21.72 -16.13
N ASP A 54 -6.58 21.00 -15.99
CA ASP A 54 -5.26 21.48 -16.35
C ASP A 54 -5.04 21.33 -17.86
N ASP A 55 -4.75 22.44 -18.55
CA ASP A 55 -4.55 22.45 -19.99
C ASP A 55 -3.34 21.62 -20.44
N ASP A 56 -2.31 21.57 -19.60
CA ASP A 56 -1.02 20.93 -19.86
C ASP A 56 -0.97 19.46 -19.39
N CYS A 57 -2.06 18.90 -18.86
CA CYS A 57 -2.03 17.52 -18.40
C CYS A 57 -1.78 16.53 -19.56
N PRO A 58 -0.70 15.72 -19.53
CA PRO A 58 -0.35 14.81 -20.63
C PRO A 58 -1.29 13.61 -20.73
N TYR A 59 -2.12 13.36 -19.72
CA TYR A 59 -2.92 12.15 -19.58
C TYR A 59 -4.41 12.32 -19.87
N LYS A 60 -4.80 13.44 -20.50
CA LYS A 60 -6.21 13.76 -20.80
C LYS A 60 -6.95 12.64 -21.54
N ASN A 61 -6.26 11.94 -22.44
CA ASN A 61 -6.82 10.83 -23.22
C ASN A 61 -7.18 9.61 -22.34
N ASN A 62 -6.62 9.49 -21.14
CA ASN A 62 -6.81 8.34 -20.24
C ASN A 62 -7.88 8.59 -19.16
N LEU A 63 -8.45 9.79 -19.06
CA LEU A 63 -9.37 10.18 -17.98
C LEU A 63 -10.77 9.57 -18.07
N ASN A 64 -11.25 9.25 -19.28
CA ASN A 64 -12.65 8.90 -19.54
C ASN A 64 -12.90 7.38 -19.67
N ALA A 65 -12.01 6.53 -19.15
CA ALA A 65 -12.24 5.10 -19.26
C ALA A 65 -13.06 4.58 -18.08
N GLU A 66 -14.20 3.96 -18.37
CA GLU A 66 -14.91 3.10 -17.42
C GLU A 66 -14.09 1.82 -17.17
N LYS A 67 -12.99 1.93 -16.42
CA LYS A 67 -12.05 0.85 -16.13
C LYS A 67 -11.84 0.73 -14.62
N CYS A 68 -11.53 -0.47 -14.17
CA CYS A 68 -11.34 -0.79 -12.76
C CYS A 68 -10.40 -1.99 -12.63
N TRP A 69 -9.67 -2.12 -11.54
CA TRP A 69 -8.70 -3.22 -11.39
C TRP A 69 -9.41 -4.57 -11.30
N GLY A 70 -10.58 -4.60 -10.65
CA GLY A 70 -11.38 -5.81 -10.42
C GLY A 70 -11.78 -5.94 -8.96
N TYR A 71 -10.96 -5.44 -8.04
CA TYR A 71 -11.22 -5.54 -6.61
C TYR A 71 -12.31 -4.58 -6.12
N GLU A 72 -12.60 -3.53 -6.88
CA GLU A 72 -13.58 -2.52 -6.52
C GLU A 72 -15.00 -3.12 -6.46
N TYR A 73 -15.86 -2.57 -5.60
CA TYR A 73 -17.21 -3.11 -5.37
C TYR A 73 -18.09 -3.06 -6.64
N ASN A 74 -18.00 -1.96 -7.40
CA ASN A 74 -18.82 -1.70 -8.58
C ASN A 74 -18.11 -2.02 -9.91
N CYS A 75 -17.03 -2.80 -9.88
CA CYS A 75 -16.30 -3.17 -11.08
C CYS A 75 -17.04 -4.26 -11.87
N LYS A 76 -17.41 -3.96 -13.12
CA LYS A 76 -18.03 -4.92 -14.03
C LYS A 76 -16.97 -5.84 -14.65
N TRP A 77 -17.33 -7.10 -14.89
CA TRP A 77 -16.42 -8.12 -15.42
C TRP A 77 -15.74 -7.74 -16.74
N ASN A 78 -16.43 -7.00 -17.62
CA ASN A 78 -15.88 -6.53 -18.90
C ASN A 78 -15.05 -5.24 -18.81
N LYS A 79 -14.96 -4.64 -17.62
CA LYS A 79 -14.23 -3.38 -17.37
C LYS A 79 -12.97 -3.58 -16.51
N GLN A 80 -12.77 -4.80 -15.99
CA GLN A 80 -11.64 -5.14 -15.13
C GLN A 80 -10.30 -5.11 -15.90
N TYR A 81 -9.18 -5.10 -15.18
CA TYR A 81 -7.84 -5.04 -15.77
C TYR A 81 -7.51 -6.27 -16.61
N SER A 82 -7.80 -7.44 -16.06
CA SER A 82 -7.41 -8.72 -16.64
C SER A 82 -8.62 -9.65 -16.73
N ILE A 83 -8.83 -10.23 -17.92
CA ILE A 83 -9.66 -11.43 -18.06
C ILE A 83 -8.69 -12.53 -18.46
N PRO A 84 -8.46 -13.54 -17.59
CA PRO A 84 -7.43 -14.54 -17.84
C PRO A 84 -7.73 -15.31 -19.14
N PRO A 85 -6.78 -15.37 -20.09
CA PRO A 85 -6.91 -16.25 -21.24
C PRO A 85 -6.71 -17.68 -20.77
N CYS A 86 -7.78 -18.48 -20.77
CA CYS A 86 -7.77 -19.88 -20.35
C CYS A 86 -7.89 -20.83 -21.56
N PRO A 87 -6.80 -21.11 -22.30
CA PRO A 87 -6.83 -21.97 -23.48
C PRO A 87 -7.19 -23.42 -23.14
N GLY A 88 -7.67 -24.18 -24.13
CA GLY A 88 -8.11 -25.58 -23.98
C GLY A 88 -9.52 -25.70 -23.39
N ASP A 89 -9.93 -26.89 -22.94
CA ASP A 89 -11.19 -27.10 -22.21
C ASP A 89 -11.01 -26.97 -20.68
N HIS A 90 -12.12 -26.85 -19.95
CA HIS A 90 -12.10 -26.91 -18.50
C HIS A 90 -11.72 -28.35 -18.08
N LYS A 91 -10.60 -28.54 -17.37
CA LYS A 91 -10.14 -29.85 -16.90
C LYS A 91 -10.20 -29.93 -15.37
N GLY A 92 -10.62 -31.08 -14.84
CA GLY A 92 -10.45 -31.48 -13.44
C GLY A 92 -11.47 -30.87 -12.46
N TRP A 93 -11.27 -29.62 -12.06
CA TRP A 93 -11.84 -29.06 -10.81
C TRP A 93 -13.09 -28.17 -11.00
N VAL A 94 -13.41 -27.79 -12.23
CA VAL A 94 -14.52 -26.87 -12.54
C VAL A 94 -15.31 -27.35 -13.77
N LYS A 95 -16.63 -27.14 -13.75
CA LYS A 95 -17.58 -27.69 -14.75
C LYS A 95 -17.78 -26.81 -15.99
N THR A 96 -17.29 -25.57 -15.98
CA THR A 96 -17.47 -24.63 -17.09
C THR A 96 -16.24 -23.74 -17.25
N LYS A 97 -16.10 -23.14 -18.43
CA LYS A 97 -15.04 -22.15 -18.69
C LYS A 97 -15.17 -20.89 -17.83
N TYR A 98 -16.40 -20.43 -17.65
CA TYR A 98 -16.68 -19.31 -16.74
C TYR A 98 -16.24 -19.64 -15.31
N ALA A 99 -16.53 -20.85 -14.80
CA ALA A 99 -16.07 -21.28 -13.49
C ALA A 99 -14.54 -21.33 -13.39
N GLN A 100 -13.84 -21.73 -14.45
CA GLN A 100 -12.37 -21.68 -14.49
C GLN A 100 -11.84 -20.24 -14.33
N GLN A 101 -12.42 -19.29 -15.06
CA GLN A 101 -12.02 -17.89 -15.02
C GLN A 101 -12.36 -17.25 -13.67
N THR A 102 -13.53 -17.52 -13.11
CA THR A 102 -13.92 -16.98 -11.80
C THR A 102 -13.13 -17.59 -10.65
N THR A 103 -12.78 -18.87 -10.71
CA THR A 103 -11.87 -19.49 -9.73
C THR A 103 -10.49 -18.86 -9.80
N PHE A 104 -9.92 -18.68 -11.00
CA PHE A 104 -8.64 -17.97 -11.14
C PHE A 104 -8.73 -16.55 -10.58
N TYR A 105 -9.78 -15.82 -10.95
CA TYR A 105 -10.00 -14.46 -10.48
C TYR A 105 -10.04 -14.38 -8.94
N ALA A 106 -10.79 -15.28 -8.30
CA ALA A 106 -10.96 -15.29 -6.85
C ALA A 106 -9.70 -15.72 -6.07
N GLN A 107 -8.86 -16.59 -6.65
CA GLN A 107 -7.72 -17.19 -5.94
C GLN A 107 -6.37 -16.58 -6.27
N ALA A 108 -6.20 -16.03 -7.48
CA ALA A 108 -4.89 -15.65 -8.02
C ALA A 108 -4.87 -14.29 -8.75
N ASP A 109 -6.01 -13.62 -8.89
CA ASP A 109 -6.11 -12.28 -9.49
C ASP A 109 -6.71 -11.27 -8.48
N PHE A 110 -7.14 -10.11 -8.93
CA PHE A 110 -7.75 -9.05 -8.10
C PHE A 110 -8.95 -9.48 -7.25
N GLY A 111 -9.60 -10.61 -7.55
CA GLY A 111 -10.61 -11.19 -6.65
C GLY A 111 -10.05 -11.63 -5.31
N TYR A 112 -8.79 -12.07 -5.27
CA TYR A 112 -8.07 -12.33 -4.02
C TYR A 112 -7.88 -11.04 -3.20
N VAL A 113 -7.42 -9.97 -3.86
CA VAL A 113 -7.24 -8.65 -3.22
C VAL A 113 -8.58 -8.13 -2.68
N LYS A 114 -9.67 -8.27 -3.46
CA LYS A 114 -11.03 -7.92 -3.04
C LYS A 114 -11.41 -8.63 -1.75
N GLN A 115 -11.09 -9.91 -1.65
CA GLN A 115 -11.40 -10.70 -0.47
C GLN A 115 -10.57 -10.24 0.73
N GLN A 116 -9.26 -9.99 0.56
CA GLN A 116 -8.42 -9.45 1.64
C GLN A 116 -8.93 -8.10 2.16
N LEU A 117 -9.38 -7.21 1.26
CA LEU A 117 -9.96 -5.92 1.64
C LEU A 117 -11.29 -6.05 2.40
N ARG A 118 -12.11 -7.05 2.07
CA ARG A 118 -13.38 -7.35 2.76
C ARG A 118 -13.17 -7.93 4.16
N GLU A 119 -12.10 -8.67 4.32
CA GLU A 119 -11.71 -9.33 5.58
C GLU A 119 -11.04 -8.37 6.57
N MET A 120 -10.73 -7.13 6.17
CA MET A 120 -10.03 -6.17 7.03
C MET A 120 -10.83 -5.83 8.29
N ARG A 121 -10.21 -6.03 9.45
CA ARG A 121 -10.76 -5.68 10.76
C ARG A 121 -9.79 -4.81 11.53
N VAL A 122 -10.32 -3.84 12.28
CA VAL A 122 -9.53 -2.96 13.14
C VAL A 122 -9.05 -3.73 14.37
N LEU A 123 -7.73 -3.71 14.58
CA LEU A 123 -7.04 -4.29 15.74
C LEU A 123 -6.51 -3.20 16.70
N CYS A 124 -6.27 -2.00 16.19
CA CYS A 124 -5.73 -0.86 16.94
C CYS A 124 -6.44 0.40 16.44
N GLU A 125 -7.28 0.99 17.29
CA GLU A 125 -8.13 2.13 16.94
C GLU A 125 -7.48 3.45 17.39
N PRO A 126 -7.25 4.41 16.46
CA PRO A 126 -6.68 5.70 16.79
C PRO A 126 -7.73 6.59 17.47
N LEU A 127 -7.35 7.31 18.54
CA LEU A 127 -8.21 8.35 19.12
C LEU A 127 -8.06 9.68 18.36
N PHE A 128 -6.85 9.95 17.86
CA PHE A 128 -6.51 11.15 17.09
C PHE A 128 -5.82 10.83 15.76
N PRO A 129 -5.79 11.78 14.80
CA PRO A 129 -5.05 11.61 13.55
C PRO A 129 -3.56 11.31 13.73
N ASP A 130 -2.91 11.71 14.81
CA ASP A 130 -1.47 11.39 15.00
C ASP A 130 -1.24 10.09 15.77
N ASP A 131 -2.31 9.44 16.22
CA ASP A 131 -2.23 8.15 16.89
C ASP A 131 -2.03 7.01 15.89
N SER A 132 -1.62 5.85 16.41
CA SER A 132 -1.41 4.66 15.63
C SER A 132 -2.74 4.01 15.25
N SER A 133 -2.78 3.38 14.09
CA SER A 133 -3.91 2.54 13.69
C SER A 133 -3.40 1.26 13.07
N LEU A 134 -4.12 0.15 13.28
CA LEU A 134 -3.81 -1.13 12.65
C LEU A 134 -5.11 -1.84 12.31
N GLU A 135 -5.18 -2.31 11.09
CA GLU A 135 -6.20 -3.22 10.61
C GLU A 135 -5.54 -4.37 9.85
N CYS A 136 -6.11 -5.56 9.97
CA CYS A 136 -5.60 -6.74 9.30
C CYS A 136 -6.74 -7.57 8.72
N SER A 137 -6.46 -8.28 7.63
CA SER A 137 -7.31 -9.32 7.10
C SER A 137 -7.24 -10.58 7.98
N GLU A 138 -8.15 -11.51 7.72
CA GLU A 138 -8.20 -12.79 8.42
C GLU A 138 -6.85 -13.51 8.36
N HIS A 139 -6.50 -14.17 9.45
CA HIS A 139 -5.23 -14.87 9.64
C HIS A 139 -3.98 -13.97 9.53
N LEU A 140 -4.14 -12.64 9.64
CA LEU A 140 -3.05 -11.65 9.58
C LEU A 140 -2.23 -11.76 8.28
N ARG A 141 -2.87 -12.06 7.14
CA ARG A 141 -2.18 -12.21 5.85
C ARG A 141 -1.80 -10.88 5.23
N PHE A 142 -2.65 -9.88 5.43
CA PHE A 142 -2.45 -8.51 5.01
C PHE A 142 -2.80 -7.58 6.16
N CYS A 143 -1.95 -6.59 6.44
CA CYS A 143 -2.28 -5.54 7.38
C CYS A 143 -2.02 -4.17 6.78
N ARG A 144 -2.81 -3.19 7.21
CA ARG A 144 -2.59 -1.77 6.95
C ARG A 144 -2.51 -1.06 8.29
N GLY A 145 -1.52 -0.22 8.46
CA GLY A 145 -1.35 0.54 9.68
C GLY A 145 -0.74 1.91 9.45
N ARG A 146 -0.76 2.71 10.50
CA ARG A 146 -0.21 4.06 10.51
C ARG A 146 0.44 4.36 11.85
N ASN A 147 1.51 5.15 11.80
CA ASN A 147 2.33 5.55 12.95
C ASN A 147 2.76 4.34 13.78
N ILE A 148 3.24 3.29 13.10
CA ILE A 148 3.66 2.03 13.74
C ILE A 148 5.16 2.05 13.99
N MET A 149 5.56 1.65 15.19
CA MET A 149 6.97 1.48 15.55
C MET A 149 7.38 0.02 15.30
N LEU A 150 8.54 -0.16 14.67
CA LEU A 150 9.23 -1.43 14.47
C LEU A 150 10.66 -1.30 14.98
N ASN A 151 11.08 -2.15 15.89
CA ASN A 151 12.41 -2.17 16.47
C ASN A 151 13.19 -3.37 15.98
N PHE A 152 14.20 -3.14 15.15
CA PHE A 152 15.04 -4.20 14.59
C PHE A 152 16.39 -4.34 15.28
N THR A 153 16.67 -3.55 16.33
CA THR A 153 17.99 -3.49 17.01
C THR A 153 18.52 -4.86 17.44
N LYS A 154 17.66 -5.78 17.88
CA LYS A 154 18.05 -7.15 18.28
C LYS A 154 18.61 -7.98 17.13
N LEU A 155 18.28 -7.63 15.89
CA LEU A 155 18.79 -8.34 14.70
C LEU A 155 20.27 -8.02 14.45
N ALA A 156 20.78 -6.87 14.91
CA ALA A 156 22.20 -6.53 14.77
C ALA A 156 23.12 -7.51 15.49
N SER A 157 22.69 -8.06 16.63
CA SER A 157 23.47 -9.00 17.43
C SER A 157 23.17 -10.47 17.11
N ARG A 158 22.36 -10.75 16.08
CA ARG A 158 21.94 -12.13 15.78
C ARG A 158 22.93 -12.81 14.84
N GLU A 159 23.52 -13.90 15.30
CA GLU A 159 24.47 -14.71 14.51
C GLU A 159 23.75 -15.68 13.55
N GLU A 160 22.56 -16.14 13.91
CA GLU A 160 21.81 -17.11 13.10
C GLU A 160 21.12 -16.49 11.89
N PRO A 161 21.02 -17.21 10.75
CA PRO A 161 20.20 -16.80 9.63
C PRO A 161 18.72 -16.62 10.00
N ILE A 162 18.13 -15.50 9.58
CA ILE A 162 16.74 -15.10 9.87
C ILE A 162 15.71 -15.94 9.07
N ARG A 163 16.16 -16.68 8.05
CA ARG A 163 15.26 -17.40 7.14
C ARG A 163 14.40 -18.42 7.90
N TYR A 164 13.09 -18.32 7.71
CA TYR A 164 12.07 -19.18 8.35
C TYR A 164 12.01 -19.08 9.88
N LYS A 165 12.64 -18.07 10.48
CA LYS A 165 12.55 -17.81 11.90
C LYS A 165 11.25 -17.06 12.20
N MET A 166 10.60 -17.41 13.32
CA MET A 166 9.32 -16.86 13.78
C MET A 166 9.48 -15.84 14.92
N ASP A 167 10.72 -15.57 15.30
CA ASP A 167 11.17 -14.71 16.39
C ASP A 167 11.96 -13.50 15.84
N VAL A 168 11.66 -13.09 14.60
CA VAL A 168 12.31 -11.92 13.97
C VAL A 168 11.97 -10.65 14.74
N LEU A 169 10.71 -10.51 15.16
CA LEU A 169 10.25 -9.54 16.13
C LEU A 169 9.81 -10.29 17.39
N SER A 170 10.06 -9.70 18.54
CA SER A 170 9.64 -10.20 19.85
C SER A 170 8.77 -9.16 20.56
N GLU A 171 8.31 -9.47 21.77
CA GLU A 171 7.55 -8.54 22.60
C GLU A 171 8.30 -7.21 22.78
N GLY A 172 7.57 -6.11 22.55
CA GLY A 172 8.11 -4.75 22.57
C GLY A 172 8.82 -4.31 21.29
N ASP A 173 8.99 -5.19 20.30
CA ASP A 173 9.65 -4.82 19.04
C ASP A 173 8.68 -4.27 17.99
N ILE A 174 7.37 -4.41 18.20
CA ILE A 174 6.35 -3.83 17.33
C ILE A 174 5.20 -3.29 18.16
N GLY A 175 4.74 -2.08 17.84
CA GLY A 175 3.64 -1.49 18.58
C GLY A 175 3.15 -0.16 18.05
N GLY A 176 2.09 0.34 18.66
CA GLY A 176 1.47 1.62 18.34
C GLY A 176 0.76 2.23 19.55
N TYR A 177 0.57 3.55 19.51
CA TYR A 177 -0.20 4.30 20.49
C TYR A 177 -1.66 4.37 20.06
N CYS A 178 -2.52 3.51 20.62
CA CYS A 178 -3.93 3.37 20.24
C CYS A 178 -4.72 2.57 21.29
N ASP A 179 -6.04 2.47 21.08
CA ASP A 179 -6.85 1.47 21.79
C ASP A 179 -6.74 0.12 21.08
N PHE A 180 -5.97 -0.77 21.70
CA PHE A 180 -5.57 -2.04 21.14
C PHE A 180 -6.49 -3.18 21.58
N TYR A 181 -7.05 -3.89 20.59
CA TYR A 181 -7.93 -5.04 20.78
C TYR A 181 -7.12 -6.34 20.75
N LYS A 182 -6.45 -6.66 21.88
CA LYS A 182 -5.59 -7.85 21.99
C LYS A 182 -6.32 -9.15 21.66
N ASP A 183 -7.53 -9.33 22.18
CA ASP A 183 -8.31 -10.57 21.96
C ASP A 183 -8.58 -10.81 20.46
N LYS A 184 -8.91 -9.75 19.72
CA LYS A 184 -9.13 -9.84 18.25
C LYS A 184 -7.85 -10.22 17.52
N LEU A 185 -6.70 -9.70 17.94
CA LEU A 185 -5.42 -10.08 17.35
C LEU A 185 -5.15 -11.57 17.60
N ASP A 186 -5.31 -12.03 18.85
CA ASP A 186 -5.01 -13.40 19.25
C ASP A 186 -5.94 -14.40 18.52
N GLU A 187 -7.22 -14.05 18.32
CA GLU A 187 -8.17 -14.82 17.50
C GLU A 187 -7.74 -14.94 16.03
N ASN A 188 -7.12 -13.89 15.46
CA ASN A 188 -6.65 -13.87 14.08
C ASN A 188 -5.22 -14.39 13.91
N ALA A 189 -4.50 -14.67 15.00
CA ALA A 189 -3.14 -15.21 14.99
C ALA A 189 -3.11 -16.75 14.97
N ASP A 190 -4.10 -17.39 14.35
CA ASP A 190 -4.26 -18.84 14.27
C ASP A 190 -3.32 -19.50 13.25
N HIS A 191 -2.93 -18.78 12.21
CA HIS A 191 -1.92 -19.23 11.24
C HIS A 191 -0.56 -18.65 11.58
N ILE A 192 0.29 -19.41 12.30
CA ILE A 192 1.65 -18.98 12.66
C ILE A 192 2.66 -19.74 11.78
N SER A 193 3.06 -19.13 10.67
CA SER A 193 4.10 -19.69 9.80
C SER A 193 4.88 -18.57 9.07
N PRO A 194 6.22 -18.69 8.94
CA PRO A 194 7.07 -17.62 8.41
C PRO A 194 6.66 -17.05 7.04
N LEU A 195 6.04 -17.87 6.19
CA LEU A 195 5.62 -17.52 4.82
C LEU A 195 4.13 -17.84 4.57
N GLN A 196 3.29 -17.88 5.61
CA GLN A 196 1.82 -17.95 5.42
C GLN A 196 1.01 -16.80 6.01
N SER A 197 1.56 -16.07 6.99
CA SER A 197 1.00 -14.83 7.52
C SER A 197 2.06 -13.90 8.15
N TRP A 198 1.62 -12.73 8.60
CA TRP A 198 2.32 -11.88 9.55
C TRP A 198 2.09 -12.27 11.02
N GLY A 199 1.38 -13.38 11.28
CA GLY A 199 1.07 -13.84 12.64
C GLY A 199 2.29 -13.99 13.58
N PRO A 200 3.43 -14.56 13.15
CA PRO A 200 4.61 -14.70 14.01
C PRO A 200 5.14 -13.37 14.58
N GLU A 201 5.03 -12.28 13.82
CA GLU A 201 5.49 -10.95 14.22
C GLU A 201 4.37 -10.17 14.91
N MET A 202 3.17 -10.20 14.33
CA MET A 202 2.04 -9.40 14.81
C MET A 202 1.52 -9.84 16.16
N ARG A 203 1.69 -11.11 16.55
CA ARG A 203 1.37 -11.59 17.92
C ARG A 203 2.09 -10.81 19.03
N TYR A 204 3.19 -10.14 18.69
CA TYR A 204 3.97 -9.32 19.61
C TYR A 204 3.61 -7.82 19.53
N PHE A 205 2.55 -7.46 18.80
CA PHE A 205 2.06 -6.09 18.75
C PHE A 205 1.61 -5.65 20.14
N THR A 206 2.17 -4.54 20.62
CA THR A 206 1.83 -3.97 21.92
C THR A 206 1.31 -2.54 21.80
N ARG A 207 0.45 -2.17 22.77
CA ARG A 207 0.06 -0.78 22.99
C ARG A 207 1.25 -0.03 23.61
N LEU A 208 1.67 1.06 22.98
CA LEU A 208 2.67 1.96 23.50
C LEU A 208 2.02 2.97 24.46
N ASN A 209 2.79 3.41 25.46
CA ASN A 209 2.33 4.42 26.44
C ASN A 209 2.42 5.86 25.92
N ARG A 210 3.17 6.07 24.83
CA ARG A 210 3.40 7.38 24.23
C ARG A 210 3.52 7.27 22.71
N ARG A 211 3.41 8.40 22.02
CA ARG A 211 3.47 8.48 20.55
C ARG A 211 4.92 8.36 20.07
N PRO A 212 5.32 7.29 19.36
CA PRO A 212 6.73 7.03 19.11
C PRO A 212 7.38 8.06 18.16
N ILE A 213 6.61 8.68 17.26
CA ILE A 213 7.11 9.71 16.34
C ILE A 213 7.33 11.05 17.04
N VAL A 214 6.32 11.53 17.77
CA VAL A 214 6.33 12.84 18.44
C VAL A 214 7.39 12.89 19.55
N GLU A 215 7.57 11.77 20.24
CA GLU A 215 8.48 11.64 21.38
C GLU A 215 9.92 11.30 20.97
N GLY A 216 10.18 11.09 19.67
CA GLY A 216 11.52 10.78 19.16
C GLY A 216 12.04 9.39 19.54
N ASP A 217 11.15 8.39 19.66
CA ASP A 217 11.51 7.02 20.02
C ASP A 217 12.16 6.23 18.86
N CYS A 218 12.08 6.76 17.65
CA CYS A 218 12.54 6.13 16.41
C CYS A 218 13.80 6.82 15.88
N ASP A 219 14.75 6.00 15.42
CA ASP A 219 15.97 6.49 14.75
C ASP A 219 15.65 6.96 13.31
N VAL A 220 14.71 6.29 12.65
CA VAL A 220 14.29 6.57 11.28
C VAL A 220 12.77 6.71 11.23
N VAL A 221 12.28 7.79 10.61
CA VAL A 221 10.86 8.00 10.35
C VAL A 221 10.62 7.93 8.84
N ILE A 222 9.71 7.05 8.43
CA ILE A 222 9.30 6.88 7.04
C ILE A 222 7.91 7.48 6.86
N GLU A 223 7.88 8.67 6.26
CA GLU A 223 6.64 9.43 6.06
C GLU A 223 5.84 8.95 4.84
N LYS A 224 6.50 8.33 3.88
CA LYS A 224 5.89 7.88 2.63
C LYS A 224 5.18 6.51 2.81
N PRO A 225 4.06 6.28 2.11
CA PRO A 225 3.43 4.97 2.02
C PRO A 225 4.45 3.86 1.72
N THR A 226 4.54 2.91 2.64
CA THR A 226 5.58 1.87 2.63
C THR A 226 4.96 0.49 2.67
N PHE A 227 5.44 -0.37 1.77
CA PHE A 227 5.09 -1.79 1.77
C PHE A 227 6.19 -2.58 2.47
N ILE A 228 5.83 -3.38 3.46
CA ILE A 228 6.69 -4.42 4.01
C ILE A 228 6.14 -5.77 3.55
N MET A 229 7.01 -6.58 2.95
CA MET A 229 6.60 -7.86 2.41
C MET A 229 7.58 -8.97 2.73
N LYS A 230 7.05 -10.17 2.99
CA LYS A 230 7.85 -11.39 3.10
C LYS A 230 7.94 -12.07 1.74
N ILE A 231 9.15 -12.30 1.27
CA ILE A 231 9.44 -12.91 -0.03
C ILE A 231 10.13 -14.27 0.19
N ASP A 232 9.68 -15.29 -0.53
CA ASP A 232 10.36 -16.59 -0.56
C ASP A 232 11.50 -16.60 -1.60
N ALA A 233 12.65 -17.14 -1.22
CA ALA A 233 13.88 -17.11 -2.02
C ALA A 233 13.82 -18.02 -3.27
N SER A 234 12.75 -18.79 -3.48
CA SER A 234 12.60 -19.70 -4.62
C SER A 234 12.18 -19.03 -5.94
N MET A 235 11.88 -17.73 -5.94
CA MET A 235 11.68 -16.91 -7.14
C MET A 235 12.82 -15.89 -7.26
N TYR A 236 13.75 -16.15 -8.17
CA TYR A 236 14.98 -15.40 -8.39
C TYR A 236 14.76 -13.87 -8.43
N ASN A 237 15.46 -13.19 -7.51
CA ASN A 237 15.81 -11.78 -7.50
C ASN A 237 14.64 -10.78 -7.54
N ILE A 238 13.96 -10.55 -6.42
CA ILE A 238 13.54 -9.19 -6.02
C ILE A 238 13.77 -9.04 -4.51
N MET A 239 14.53 -7.99 -4.22
CA MET A 239 15.13 -7.53 -2.98
C MET A 239 14.17 -7.48 -1.77
N PHE A 240 14.62 -8.04 -0.64
CA PHE A 240 14.22 -7.57 0.69
C PHE A 240 14.77 -6.13 0.84
N CYS A 241 13.94 -5.10 0.71
CA CYS A 241 14.38 -3.73 0.95
C CYS A 241 14.46 -3.44 2.45
N ILE A 242 15.39 -4.11 3.13
CA ILE A 242 15.86 -3.79 4.48
C ILE A 242 17.38 -4.03 4.47
N HIS A 243 18.13 -3.38 3.56
CA HIS A 243 19.58 -3.61 3.47
C HIS A 243 20.36 -2.89 4.59
N ASN A 244 19.72 -2.02 5.37
CA ASN A 244 20.38 -1.31 6.48
C ASN A 244 19.56 -1.26 7.79
N SER A 245 18.37 -1.84 7.89
CA SER A 245 17.52 -1.58 9.06
C SER A 245 17.81 -2.39 10.32
N SER A 246 18.75 -3.34 10.31
CA SER A 246 19.02 -4.21 11.46
C SER A 246 19.53 -3.46 12.71
N ILE A 247 19.83 -2.16 12.61
CA ILE A 247 20.40 -1.34 13.69
C ILE A 247 19.41 -0.25 14.16
N TYR A 248 18.19 -0.20 13.64
CA TYR A 248 17.31 0.95 13.85
C TYR A 248 15.92 0.60 14.38
N LYS A 249 15.37 1.51 15.18
CA LYS A 249 13.94 1.68 15.39
C LYS A 249 13.37 2.53 14.27
N ILE A 250 12.34 2.01 13.61
CA ILE A 250 11.68 2.64 12.49
C ILE A 250 10.25 2.97 12.88
N CYS A 251 9.86 4.22 12.63
CA CYS A 251 8.47 4.64 12.66
C CYS A 251 7.96 4.76 11.23
N ILE A 252 6.83 4.13 10.93
CA ILE A 252 6.23 4.19 9.59
C ILE A 252 4.89 4.89 9.68
N THR A 253 4.78 6.03 9.00
CA THR A 253 3.55 6.82 8.96
C THR A 253 2.45 6.08 8.21
N ASN A 254 2.75 5.39 7.11
CA ASN A 254 1.78 4.55 6.41
C ASN A 254 2.42 3.22 6.03
N LEU A 255 1.89 2.14 6.61
CA LEU A 255 2.41 0.79 6.48
C LEU A 255 1.37 -0.11 5.82
N PHE A 256 1.79 -0.84 4.79
CA PHE A 256 1.07 -1.96 4.22
C PHE A 256 1.93 -3.21 4.35
N THR A 257 1.47 -4.21 5.09
CA THR A 257 2.15 -5.49 5.20
C THR A 257 1.43 -6.52 4.36
N SER A 258 2.19 -7.28 3.57
CA SER A 258 1.63 -8.32 2.72
C SER A 258 2.52 -9.53 2.67
N MET A 259 1.94 -10.65 2.26
CA MET A 259 2.69 -11.86 2.02
C MET A 259 2.51 -12.34 0.59
N LEU A 260 3.62 -12.68 -0.06
CA LEU A 260 3.58 -13.39 -1.33
C LEU A 260 3.54 -14.90 -1.09
N ARG A 261 2.36 -15.50 -1.30
CA ARG A 261 2.20 -16.97 -1.36
C ARG A 261 2.21 -17.39 -2.83
N LYS A 262 3.13 -18.29 -3.24
CA LYS A 262 3.29 -18.88 -4.59
C LYS A 262 2.23 -18.43 -5.61
N ILE A 263 2.44 -17.28 -6.25
CA ILE A 263 1.59 -16.87 -7.38
C ILE A 263 2.21 -17.52 -8.63
N LYS A 264 1.62 -18.63 -9.08
CA LYS A 264 1.88 -19.14 -10.43
C LYS A 264 1.21 -18.17 -11.41
N TYR A 265 1.97 -17.19 -11.88
CA TYR A 265 1.51 -16.33 -12.97
C TYR A 265 1.45 -17.15 -14.27
N CYS A 266 0.24 -17.37 -14.80
CA CYS A 266 0.09 -17.74 -16.21
C CYS A 266 0.37 -16.49 -17.05
N ASN A 267 1.53 -16.47 -17.71
CA ASN A 267 1.97 -15.43 -18.66
C ASN A 267 1.81 -13.98 -18.17
N PHE A 268 2.79 -13.52 -17.39
CA PHE A 268 3.07 -12.08 -17.28
C PHE A 268 4.45 -11.82 -17.89
N LYS A 269 4.47 -11.10 -19.02
CA LYS A 269 5.69 -10.60 -19.64
C LYS A 269 6.12 -9.39 -18.81
N PHE A 270 6.97 -9.59 -17.80
CA PHE A 270 7.45 -8.50 -16.96
C PHE A 270 8.52 -7.70 -17.71
N ILE A 271 8.23 -6.41 -17.90
CA ILE A 271 9.20 -5.40 -18.30
C ILE A 271 10.19 -5.24 -17.14
N GLN A 272 11.46 -5.57 -17.41
CA GLN A 272 12.58 -5.22 -16.56
C GLN A 272 12.64 -3.70 -16.43
N HIS A 273 12.58 -3.18 -15.21
CA HIS A 273 13.39 -2.06 -14.71
C HIS A 273 13.05 -1.85 -13.22
N PHE A 274 14.01 -2.15 -12.35
CA PHE A 274 13.91 -1.90 -10.92
C PHE A 274 13.93 -0.39 -10.63
N LYS A 275 12.89 0.11 -9.99
CA LYS A 275 12.87 1.40 -9.28
C LYS A 275 12.25 1.18 -7.91
N ILE A 276 12.84 1.81 -6.90
CA ILE A 276 12.21 1.99 -5.59
C ILE A 276 11.06 2.96 -5.84
N ASN A 277 9.83 2.44 -5.93
CA ASN A 277 8.64 3.28 -5.97
C ASN A 277 8.23 3.56 -4.53
N PHE A 278 8.47 4.78 -4.08
CA PHE A 278 7.62 5.37 -3.06
C PHE A 278 6.30 5.68 -3.75
N PHE A 279 5.21 5.06 -3.30
CA PHE A 279 3.87 5.45 -3.73
C PHE A 279 3.43 6.72 -2.99
#